data_AF-A0A3D9N558-F1
#
_entry.id   AF-A0A3D9N558-F1
#
_cell.length_a   1.000
_cell.length_b   1.000
_cell.length_c   1.000
_cell.angle_alpha   90.00
_cell.angle_beta   90.00
_cell.angle_gamma   90.00
#
_symmetry.space_group_name_H-M   'P 1'
#
loop_
_entity.id
_entity.type
_entity.pdbx_description
1 polymer ?
#
loop_
_entity_poly.entity_id
_entity_poly.type
_entity_poly.pdbx_seq_one_letter_code
_entity_poly.pdbx_strand_id
1 'polypeptide(L)' 'MSNSEKIIKKRIKLKKKYLQLIEDAYNLRQTDHALSDFSEYKATKVLYKINKLGFVMHNSEVQVY' A
#
# COMPACT_ATOMS: atom_id res chain seq x y z
N MET A 1 -15.47 13.52 -11.26
CA MET A 1 -14.18 13.12 -10.66
C MET A 1 -13.30 12.50 -11.73
N SER A 2 -12.13 13.09 -11.95
CA SER A 2 -11.14 12.61 -12.91
C SER A 2 -10.60 11.23 -12.50
N ASN A 3 -10.19 10.40 -13.47
CA ASN A 3 -9.58 9.10 -13.19
C ASN A 3 -8.32 9.22 -12.33
N SER A 4 -7.56 10.30 -12.48
CA SER A 4 -6.37 10.60 -11.67
C SER A 4 -6.73 10.80 -10.18
N GLU A 5 -7.84 11.51 -9.89
CA GLU A 5 -8.31 11.72 -8.51
C GLU A 5 -8.72 10.40 -7.84
N LYS A 6 -9.36 9.49 -8.61
CA LYS A 6 -9.73 8.16 -8.11
C LYS A 6 -8.49 7.33 -7.76
N ILE A 7 -7.44 7.40 -8.59
CA ILE A 7 -6.17 6.70 -8.34
C ILE A 7 -5.47 7.28 -7.10
N ILE A 8 -5.43 8.61 -6.96
CA ILE A 8 -4.83 9.28 -5.79
C ILE A 8 -5.57 8.87 -4.51
N LYS A 9 -6.91 8.94 -4.48
CA LYS A 9 -7.70 8.50 -3.31
C LYS A 9 -7.44 7.03 -2.97
N LYS A 10 -7.34 6.16 -3.98
CA LYS A 10 -7.00 4.75 -3.79
C LYS A 10 -5.60 4.56 -3.19
N ARG A 11 -4.60 5.30 -3.67
CA ARG A 11 -3.23 5.29 -3.12
C ARG A 11 -3.20 5.74 -1.66
N ILE A 12 -3.91 6.80 -1.31
CA ILE A 12 -4.02 7.29 0.09
C ILE A 12 -4.62 6.21 0.99
N LYS A 13 -5.73 5.58 0.57
CA LYS A 13 -6.36 4.50 1.34
C LYS A 13 -5.44 3.30 1.51
N LEU A 14 -4.71 2.91 0.46
CA LEU A 14 -3.74 1.83 0.54
C LEU A 14 -2.56 2.18 1.46
N LYS A 15 -2.06 3.42 1.43
CA LYS A 15 -0.99 3.87 2.33
C LYS A 15 -1.42 3.81 3.80
N LYS A 16 -2.64 4.26 4.12
CA LYS A 16 -3.19 4.15 5.48
C LYS A 16 -3.24 2.69 5.94
N LYS A 17 -3.74 1.79 5.08
CA LYS A 17 -3.79 0.35 5.37
C LYS A 17 -2.41 -0.28 5.54
N TYR A 18 -1.45 0.12 4.72
CA TYR A 18 -0.06 -0.33 4.83
C TYR A 18 0.52 0.02 6.21
N LEU A 19 0.38 1.29 6.62
CA LEU A 19 0.90 1.75 7.92
C LEU A 19 0.26 1.00 9.08
N GLN A 20 -1.06 0.80 9.04
CA GLN A 20 -1.77 0.02 10.06
C GLN A 20 -1.23 -1.41 10.16
N LEU A 21 -1.00 -2.08 9.03
CA LEU A 21 -0.47 -3.46 9.04
C LEU A 21 0.96 -3.55 9.58
N ILE A 22 1.78 -2.52 9.35
CA ILE A 22 3.14 -2.44 9.92
C ILE A 22 3.07 -2.21 11.44
N GLU A 23 2.17 -1.34 11.88
CA GLU A 23 1.93 -1.10 13.31
C GLU A 23 1.42 -2.37 14.01
N ASP A 24 0.44 -3.06 13.42
CA ASP A 24 -0.06 -4.34 13.92
C ASP A 24 1.07 -5.37 14.02
N ALA A 25 1.89 -5.50 12.96
CA ALA A 25 3.03 -6.40 12.96
C ALA A 25 4.02 -6.09 14.10
N TYR A 26 4.35 -4.81 14.28
CA TYR A 26 5.27 -4.37 15.34
C TYR A 26 4.72 -4.65 16.73
N ASN A 27 3.44 -4.35 16.97
CA ASN A 27 2.77 -4.58 18.25
C ASN A 27 2.66 -6.07 18.59
N LEU A 28 2.46 -6.91 17.58
CA LEU A 28 2.35 -8.36 17.74
C LEU A 28 3.71 -9.06 17.84
N ARG A 29 4.81 -8.36 17.53
CA ARG A 29 6.14 -8.98 17.33
C ARG A 29 6.66 -9.75 18.54
N GLN A 30 6.22 -9.46 19.76
CA GLN A 30 6.64 -10.16 20.97
C GLN A 30 5.53 -10.97 21.64
N THR A 31 4.28 -10.81 21.19
CA THR A 31 3.10 -11.40 21.83
C THR A 31 2.50 -12.52 20.99
N ASP A 32 2.54 -12.39 19.67
CA ASP A 32 2.09 -13.39 18.71
C ASP A 32 2.88 -13.26 17.41
N HIS A 33 3.97 -14.03 17.33
CA HIS A 33 4.86 -14.03 16.18
C HIS A 33 4.15 -14.45 14.89
N ALA A 34 3.19 -15.39 14.96
CA ALA A 34 2.47 -15.83 13.78
C ALA A 34 1.59 -14.71 13.21
N LEU A 35 0.84 -14.01 14.06
CA LEU A 35 0.04 -12.85 13.63
C LEU A 35 0.89 -11.67 13.19
N SER A 36 2.08 -11.49 13.78
CA SER A 36 3.09 -10.52 13.32
C SER A 36 3.50 -10.82 11.87
N ASP A 37 3.98 -12.03 11.57
CA ASP A 37 4.39 -12.46 10.23
C ASP A 37 3.25 -12.31 9.21
N PHE A 38 2.02 -12.68 9.58
CA PHE A 38 0.86 -12.50 8.72
C PHE A 38 0.58 -11.01 8.41
N SER A 39 0.80 -10.12 9.37
CA SER A 39 0.60 -8.69 9.22
C SER A 39 1.68 -8.08 8.32
N GLU A 40 2.94 -8.48 8.48
CA GLU A 40 4.05 -8.09 7.60
C GLU A 40 3.85 -8.55 6.15
N TYR A 41 3.42 -9.81 5.96
CA TYR A 41 3.12 -10.34 4.64
C TYR A 41 1.98 -9.56 3.95
N LYS A 42 0.92 -9.24 4.69
CA LYS A 42 -0.18 -8.41 4.20
C LYS A 42 0.30 -6.99 3.87
N ALA A 43 1.16 -6.39 4.70
CA ALA A 43 1.73 -5.06 4.46
C ALA A 43 2.52 -5.06 3.15
N THR A 44 3.38 -6.06 2.94
CA THR A 44 4.18 -6.23 1.71
C THR A 44 3.31 -6.31 0.47
N LYS A 45 2.21 -7.06 0.50
CA LYS A 45 1.23 -7.10 -0.60
C LYS A 45 0.56 -5.76 -0.87
N VAL A 46 0.27 -4.98 0.18
CA VAL A 46 -0.31 -3.64 0.02
C VAL A 46 0.71 -2.68 -0.58
N LEU A 47 1.97 -2.73 -0.13
CA LEU A 47 3.06 -1.93 -0.67
C LEU A 47 3.27 -2.19 -2.17
N TYR A 48 3.27 -3.45 -2.58
CA TYR A 48 3.33 -3.82 -4.00
C TYR A 48 2.20 -3.17 -4.82
N LYS A 49 0.96 -3.15 -4.30
CA LYS A 49 -0.17 -2.48 -4.96
C LYS A 49 0.02 -0.98 -5.06
N ILE A 50 0.58 -0.33 -4.04
CA ILE A 50 0.89 1.10 -4.07
C ILE A 50 1.92 1.40 -5.15
N ASN A 51 3.00 0.60 -5.23
CA ASN A 51 4.07 0.75 -6.21
C ASN A 51 3.54 0.55 -7.64
N LYS A 52 2.71 -0.48 -7.86
CA LYS A 52 2.04 -0.71 -9.14
C LYS A 52 1.18 0.47 -9.59
N LEU A 53 0.43 1.09 -8.67
CA LEU A 53 -0.36 2.30 -8.99
C LEU A 53 0.53 3.50 -9.28
N GLY A 54 1.67 3.64 -8.57
CA GLY A 54 2.66 4.68 -8.86
C GLY A 54 3.26 4.55 -10.26
N PHE A 55 3.63 3.33 -10.64
CA PHE A 55 4.14 3.03 -11.98
C PHE A 55 3.13 3.35 -13.09
N VAL A 56 1.85 2.98 -12.90
CA VAL A 56 0.79 3.27 -13.89
C VAL A 56 0.60 4.78 -14.06
N MET A 57 0.57 5.56 -12.97
CA MET A 57 0.45 7.02 -13.04
C MET A 57 1.64 7.64 -13.78
N HIS A 58 2.86 7.23 -13.44
CA HIS A 58 4.06 7.77 -14.05
C HIS A 58 4.12 7.50 -15.57
N ASN A 59 3.79 6.29 -16.03
CA ASN A 59 3.72 6.01 -17.47
C ASN A 59 2.58 6.74 -18.18
N SER A 60 1.48 7.02 -17.49
CA SER A 60 0.36 7.79 -18.06
C SER A 60 0.74 9.25 -18.30
N GLU A 61 1.67 9.80 -17.51
CA GLU A 61 2.23 11.16 -17.70
C GLU A 61 3.28 11.19 -18.82
N VAL A 62 4.00 10.09 -19.06
CA VAL A 62 5.06 9.98 -20.08
C VAL A 62 4.49 9.79 -21.51
N GLN A 63 3.27 9.26 -21.66
CA GLN A 63 2.62 9.06 -22.98
C GLN A 63 1.97 10.33 -23.58
N VAL A 64 2.14 11.51 -22.94
CA VAL A 64 1.54 12.78 -23.39
C VAL A 64 2.53 13.62 -24.23
N TYR A 65 3.69 13.06 -24.60
CA TYR A 65 4.71 13.72 -25.42
C TYR A 65 4.88 13.08 -26.80
#